data_AF-A0A953T5V0-F1
#
_entry.id   AF-A0A953T5V0-F1
#
_cell.length_a   1.000
_cell.length_b   1.000
_cell.length_c   1.000
_cell.angle_alpha   90.00
_cell.angle_beta   90.00
_cell.angle_gamma   90.00
#
_symmetry.space_group_name_H-M   'P 1'
#
loop_
_entity.id
_entity.type
_entity.pdbx_description
1 polymer ?
#
loop_
_entity_poly.entity_id
_entity_poly.type
_entity_poly.pdbx_seq_one_letter_code
_entity_poly.pdbx_strand_id
1 'polypeptide(L)'
;MKINSKIIAISILIIIFGGVGLAKLTGTWKTTSTKVPRKITEGEFAGQFNPNDIKGSYTFKDVVRNFNIPEEDLAEAFLIDKSQIDTFKCKDLEANYSDTQGKDIGTGAVRAFVAFYKGIDIDLTEEAYLPKQAVEIILKNGKPTKKQIEYMKTHSVEVEK
;
A
#
# COMPACT_ATOMS: atom_id res chain seq x y z
N MET A 1 18.46 47.44 -27.48
CA MET A 1 18.64 46.25 -28.34
C MET A 1 17.30 45.55 -28.49
N LYS A 2 16.81 45.33 -29.72
CA LYS A 2 15.64 44.47 -29.97
C LYS A 2 16.15 43.03 -30.09
N ILE A 3 15.83 42.18 -29.13
CA ILE A 3 16.23 40.76 -29.20
C ILE A 3 15.37 40.08 -30.28
N ASN A 4 16.01 39.35 -31.18
CA ASN A 4 15.33 38.63 -32.25
C ASN A 4 14.44 37.52 -31.64
N SER A 5 13.17 37.46 -32.06
CA SER A 5 12.19 36.48 -31.57
C SER A 5 12.69 35.02 -31.67
N LYS A 6 13.51 34.71 -32.69
CA LYS A 6 14.13 33.38 -32.84
C LYS A 6 15.11 33.05 -31.71
N ILE A 7 15.85 34.05 -31.22
CA ILE A 7 16.80 33.87 -30.10
C ILE A 7 16.02 33.65 -28.80
N ILE A 8 14.92 34.37 -28.61
CA ILE A 8 14.04 34.17 -27.44
C ILE A 8 13.47 32.76 -27.42
N ALA A 9 12.96 32.27 -28.55
CA ALA A 9 12.40 30.92 -28.66
C ALA A 9 13.43 29.82 -28.36
N ILE A 10 14.66 29.95 -28.88
CA ILE A 10 15.75 29.00 -28.64
C ILE A 10 16.17 29.03 -27.16
N SER A 11 16.31 30.22 -26.57
CA SER A 11 16.68 30.36 -25.15
C SER A 11 15.65 29.72 -24.22
N ILE A 12 14.35 29.88 -24.50
CA ILE A 12 13.29 29.23 -23.72
C ILE A 12 13.45 27.71 -23.76
N LEU A 13 13.70 27.15 -24.95
CA LEU A 13 13.89 25.71 -25.13
C LEU A 13 15.10 25.20 -24.33
N ILE A 14 16.23 25.91 -24.41
CA ILE A 14 17.45 25.57 -23.67
C ILE A 14 17.24 25.67 -22.17
N ILE A 15 16.50 26.65 -21.67
CA ILE A 15 16.24 26.80 -20.23
C ILE A 15 15.37 25.64 -19.72
N ILE A 16 14.33 25.24 -20.46
CA ILE A 16 13.44 24.14 -20.06
C ILE A 16 14.21 22.81 -20.11
N PHE A 17 14.81 22.46 -21.25
CA PHE A 17 15.49 21.18 -21.40
C PHE A 17 16.83 21.11 -20.65
N GLY A 18 17.55 22.22 -20.57
CA GLY A 18 18.78 22.34 -19.79
C GLY A 18 18.53 22.22 -18.29
N GLY A 19 17.46 22.86 -17.78
CA GLY A 19 17.05 22.72 -16.38
C GLY A 19 16.69 21.28 -16.00
N VAL A 20 15.89 20.60 -16.85
CA VAL A 20 15.55 19.17 -16.65
C VAL A 20 16.80 18.28 -16.75
N GLY A 21 17.69 18.55 -17.70
CA GLY A 21 18.95 17.81 -17.85
C GLY A 21 19.86 17.93 -16.62
N LEU A 22 20.03 19.15 -16.10
CA LEU A 22 20.80 19.40 -14.88
C LEU A 22 20.16 18.73 -13.66
N ALA A 23 18.84 18.83 -13.49
CA ALA A 23 18.12 18.19 -12.38
C ALA A 23 18.23 16.65 -12.38
N LYS A 24 18.33 16.03 -13.57
CA LYS A 24 18.61 14.59 -13.70
C LYS A 24 20.07 14.26 -13.34
N LEU A 25 21.04 15.06 -13.79
CA LEU A 25 22.47 14.85 -13.51
C LEU A 25 22.80 14.99 -12.02
N THR A 26 22.18 15.93 -11.32
CA THR A 26 22.39 16.14 -9.88
C THR A 26 21.64 15.13 -9.00
N GLY A 27 20.92 14.18 -9.60
CA GLY A 27 20.14 13.17 -8.88
C GLY A 27 18.98 13.76 -8.06
N THR A 28 18.68 15.05 -8.23
CA THR A 28 17.59 15.77 -7.55
C THR A 28 16.23 15.35 -8.12
N TRP A 29 16.20 14.91 -9.37
CA TRP A 29 15.02 14.32 -10.00
C TRP A 29 14.94 12.80 -9.76
N LYS A 30 14.36 12.39 -8.62
CA LYS A 30 14.03 10.97 -8.34
C LYS A 30 12.58 10.67 -8.73
N THR A 31 12.39 9.85 -9.76
CA THR A 31 11.06 9.35 -10.16
C THR A 31 10.63 8.11 -9.39
N THR A 32 11.55 7.45 -8.68
CA THR A 32 11.27 6.26 -7.89
C THR A 32 10.80 6.66 -6.49
N SER A 33 9.50 6.53 -6.25
CA SER A 33 8.92 6.67 -4.91
C SER A 33 9.50 5.59 -3.99
N THR A 34 10.01 6.00 -2.83
CA THR A 34 10.45 5.07 -1.80
C THR A 34 9.22 4.57 -1.05
N LYS A 35 8.85 3.31 -1.26
CA LYS A 35 7.66 2.67 -0.66
C LYS A 35 7.96 2.14 0.74
N VAL A 36 8.39 3.04 1.60
CA VAL A 36 8.72 2.77 3.00
C VAL A 36 7.72 3.55 3.88
N PRO A 37 6.90 2.85 4.69
CA PRO A 37 5.97 3.49 5.62
C PRO A 37 6.72 4.32 6.66
N ARG A 38 6.06 5.27 7.33
CA ARG A 38 6.66 5.89 8.52
C ARG A 38 6.62 4.91 9.68
N LYS A 39 7.51 5.13 10.64
CA LYS A 39 7.50 4.38 11.90
C LYS A 39 6.53 5.02 12.89
N ILE A 40 5.91 4.18 13.71
CA ILE A 40 5.16 4.59 14.88
C ILE A 40 6.16 5.19 15.88
N THR A 41 5.85 6.37 16.41
CA THR A 41 6.77 7.13 17.27
C THR A 41 6.56 6.86 18.76
N GLU A 42 5.38 6.40 19.15
CA GLU A 42 4.94 6.29 20.54
C GLU A 42 4.17 4.99 20.80
N GLY A 43 4.08 4.57 22.07
CA GLY A 43 3.37 3.37 22.50
C GLY A 43 4.17 2.07 22.33
N GLU A 44 3.49 0.94 22.56
CA GLU A 44 4.08 -0.41 22.55
C GLU A 44 4.70 -0.79 21.18
N PHE A 45 4.16 -0.22 20.10
CA PHE A 45 4.61 -0.49 18.73
C PHE A 45 5.63 0.54 18.21
N ALA A 46 6.18 1.40 19.07
CA ALA A 46 7.17 2.40 18.67
C ALA A 46 8.37 1.76 17.94
N GLY A 47 8.78 2.37 16.84
CA GLY A 47 9.84 1.87 15.96
C GLY A 47 9.38 0.89 14.88
N GLN A 48 8.17 0.33 14.97
CA GLN A 48 7.56 -0.48 13.92
C GLN A 48 6.94 0.40 12.83
N PHE A 49 6.82 -0.13 11.61
CA PHE A 49 6.15 0.59 10.52
C PHE A 49 4.65 0.71 10.79
N ASN A 50 4.07 1.85 10.41
CA ASN A 50 2.64 2.12 10.57
C ASN A 50 1.84 1.54 9.38
N PRO A 51 0.91 0.59 9.60
CA PRO A 51 0.09 0.04 8.52
C PRO A 51 -0.78 1.07 7.80
N ASN A 52 -1.19 2.16 8.46
CA ASN A 52 -1.98 3.23 7.81
C ASN A 52 -1.26 3.93 6.65
N ASP A 53 0.08 3.86 6.63
CA ASP A 53 0.89 4.44 5.56
C ASP A 53 1.01 3.53 4.32
N ILE A 54 0.41 2.33 4.33
CA ILE A 54 0.30 1.50 3.12
C ILE A 54 -0.55 2.25 2.09
N LYS A 55 -0.01 2.39 0.87
CA LYS A 55 -0.68 3.08 -0.24
C LYS A 55 -1.03 2.09 -1.33
N GLY A 56 -2.03 2.43 -2.14
CA GLY A 56 -2.46 1.59 -3.25
C GLY A 56 -1.38 1.26 -4.29
N SER A 57 -0.33 2.08 -4.39
CA SER A 57 0.82 1.82 -5.28
C SER A 57 1.83 0.80 -4.73
N TYR A 58 1.69 0.38 -3.49
CA TYR A 58 2.55 -0.63 -2.86
C TYR A 58 2.26 -1.99 -3.47
N THR A 59 3.32 -2.77 -3.69
CA THR A 59 3.16 -4.18 -4.06
C THR A 59 2.97 -5.02 -2.81
N PHE A 60 2.44 -6.23 -2.97
CA PHE A 60 2.39 -7.20 -1.86
C PHE A 60 3.80 -7.49 -1.34
N LYS A 61 4.81 -7.52 -2.21
CA LYS A 61 6.21 -7.62 -1.80
C LYS A 61 6.68 -6.47 -0.91
N ASP A 62 6.26 -5.24 -1.22
CA ASP A 62 6.57 -4.08 -0.38
C ASP A 62 5.95 -4.26 1.02
N VAL A 63 4.71 -4.76 1.11
CA VAL A 63 4.02 -5.02 2.38
C VAL A 63 4.73 -6.12 3.17
N VAL A 64 4.99 -7.27 2.55
CA VAL A 64 5.75 -8.40 3.12
C VAL A 64 7.08 -7.92 3.70
N ARG A 65 7.87 -7.19 2.90
CA ARG A 65 9.20 -6.69 3.31
C ARG A 65 9.10 -5.71 4.47
N ASN A 66 8.19 -4.74 4.38
CA ASN A 66 8.13 -3.67 5.37
C ASN A 66 7.57 -4.18 6.70
N PHE A 67 6.55 -5.04 6.68
CA PHE A 67 5.87 -5.48 7.90
C PHE A 67 6.29 -6.87 8.38
N ASN A 68 7.19 -7.55 7.66
CA ASN A 68 7.66 -8.89 7.98
C ASN A 68 6.49 -9.87 8.16
N ILE A 69 5.62 -9.93 7.14
CA ILE A 69 4.51 -10.89 7.05
C ILE A 69 4.93 -11.99 6.08
N PRO A 70 4.66 -13.28 6.36
CA PRO A 70 4.92 -14.35 5.40
C PRO A 70 4.24 -14.09 4.06
N GLU A 71 4.95 -14.38 2.97
CA GLU A 71 4.40 -14.22 1.61
C GLU A 71 3.18 -15.09 1.40
N GLU A 72 3.24 -16.31 1.92
CA GLU A 72 2.17 -17.31 1.88
C GLU A 72 0.90 -16.77 2.55
N ASP A 73 1.03 -16.25 3.76
CA ASP A 73 -0.10 -15.73 4.54
C ASP A 73 -0.78 -14.56 3.82
N LEU A 74 0.00 -13.65 3.23
CA LEU A 74 -0.58 -12.50 2.53
C LEU A 74 -1.22 -12.89 1.19
N ALA A 75 -0.59 -13.81 0.45
CA ALA A 75 -1.14 -14.32 -0.80
C ALA A 75 -2.45 -15.09 -0.59
N GLU A 76 -2.45 -16.03 0.36
CA GLU A 76 -3.61 -16.86 0.69
C GLU A 76 -4.77 -16.02 1.24
N ALA A 77 -4.47 -15.01 2.07
CA ALA A 77 -5.48 -14.11 2.64
C ALA A 77 -6.33 -13.41 1.57
N PHE A 78 -5.71 -13.06 0.45
CA PHE A 78 -6.34 -12.31 -0.64
C PHE A 78 -6.51 -13.12 -1.92
N LEU A 79 -6.37 -14.44 -1.84
CA LEU A 79 -6.51 -15.36 -2.98
C LEU A 79 -5.63 -14.95 -4.19
N ILE A 80 -4.42 -14.44 -3.93
CA ILE A 80 -3.47 -14.03 -4.96
C ILE A 80 -2.46 -15.16 -5.19
N ASP A 81 -2.11 -15.41 -6.45
CA ASP A 81 -1.05 -16.36 -6.76
C ASP A 81 0.29 -15.80 -6.25
N LYS A 82 1.06 -16.63 -5.54
CA LYS A 82 2.36 -16.24 -4.98
C LYS A 82 3.31 -15.68 -6.04
N SER A 83 3.24 -16.17 -7.28
CA SER A 83 4.04 -15.67 -8.40
C SER A 83 3.78 -14.19 -8.73
N GLN A 84 2.65 -13.64 -8.31
CA GLN A 84 2.26 -12.26 -8.57
C GLN A 84 2.68 -11.28 -7.47
N ILE A 85 3.15 -11.74 -6.30
CA ILE A 85 3.46 -10.91 -5.12
C ILE A 85 4.34 -9.70 -5.43
N ASP A 86 5.32 -9.86 -6.31
CA ASP A 86 6.29 -8.81 -6.66
C ASP A 86 5.68 -7.71 -7.54
N THR A 87 4.56 -7.99 -8.20
CA THR A 87 3.93 -7.07 -9.18
C THR A 87 2.55 -6.60 -8.77
N PHE A 88 1.82 -7.39 -7.98
CA PHE A 88 0.44 -7.13 -7.60
C PHE A 88 0.38 -5.96 -6.63
N LYS A 89 -0.37 -4.90 -6.98
CA LYS A 89 -0.48 -3.69 -6.16
C LYS A 89 -1.73 -3.71 -5.30
N CYS A 90 -1.66 -3.10 -4.12
CA CYS A 90 -2.78 -3.08 -3.17
C CYS A 90 -4.07 -2.47 -3.73
N LYS A 91 -3.97 -1.46 -4.62
CA LYS A 91 -5.15 -0.85 -5.26
C LYS A 91 -5.82 -1.77 -6.29
N ASP A 92 -5.09 -2.74 -6.83
CA ASP A 92 -5.61 -3.62 -7.88
C ASP A 92 -6.49 -4.73 -7.26
N LEU A 93 -6.54 -4.81 -5.92
CA LEU A 93 -7.36 -5.75 -5.17
C LEU A 93 -8.86 -5.55 -5.40
N GLU A 94 -9.31 -4.30 -5.51
CA GLU A 94 -10.71 -3.95 -5.75
C GLU A 94 -11.23 -4.57 -7.07
N ALA A 95 -10.35 -4.68 -8.08
CA ALA A 95 -10.71 -5.28 -9.36
C ALA A 95 -10.92 -6.80 -9.26
N ASN A 96 -10.31 -7.47 -8.27
CA ASN A 96 -10.48 -8.90 -8.05
C ASN A 96 -11.76 -9.23 -7.25
N TYR A 97 -12.39 -8.22 -6.64
CA TYR A 97 -13.53 -8.39 -5.73
C TYR A 97 -14.73 -7.53 -6.15
N SER A 98 -15.08 -7.57 -7.44
CA SER A 98 -16.16 -6.75 -8.00
C SER A 98 -17.58 -7.17 -7.58
N ASP A 99 -17.77 -8.38 -7.04
CA ASP A 99 -19.08 -8.92 -6.65
C ASP A 99 -19.36 -8.87 -5.13
N THR A 100 -18.70 -7.99 -4.39
CA THR A 100 -18.81 -7.93 -2.92
C THR A 100 -20.04 -7.16 -2.41
N GLN A 101 -21.04 -6.89 -3.26
CA GLN A 101 -22.26 -6.16 -2.90
C GLN A 101 -21.99 -4.79 -2.24
N GLY A 102 -20.95 -4.09 -2.70
CA GLY A 102 -20.58 -2.77 -2.18
C GLY A 102 -19.65 -2.77 -0.97
N LYS A 103 -19.13 -3.93 -0.57
CA LYS A 103 -18.13 -4.05 0.50
C LYS A 103 -16.73 -3.85 -0.05
N ASP A 104 -16.03 -2.82 0.41
CA ASP A 104 -14.72 -2.45 -0.11
C ASP A 104 -13.62 -3.41 0.38
N ILE A 105 -13.05 -4.17 -0.57
CA ILE A 105 -11.87 -5.02 -0.39
C ILE A 105 -10.72 -4.45 -1.24
N GLY A 106 -10.22 -3.29 -0.82
CA GLY A 106 -9.13 -2.59 -1.49
C GLY A 106 -7.88 -2.41 -0.64
N THR A 107 -7.23 -1.25 -0.80
CA THR A 107 -6.02 -0.92 -0.02
C THR A 107 -6.31 -0.88 1.49
N GLY A 108 -7.53 -0.47 1.88
CA GLY A 108 -7.97 -0.49 3.28
C GLY A 108 -7.95 -1.89 3.89
N ALA A 109 -8.37 -2.92 3.13
CA ALA A 109 -8.34 -4.31 3.57
C ALA A 109 -6.90 -4.79 3.84
N VAL A 110 -5.93 -4.39 3.01
CA VAL A 110 -4.52 -4.71 3.25
C VAL A 110 -3.99 -4.02 4.52
N ARG A 111 -4.39 -2.77 4.79
CA ARG A 111 -4.03 -2.07 6.04
C ARG A 111 -4.59 -2.80 7.26
N ALA A 112 -5.87 -3.16 7.22
CA ALA A 112 -6.56 -3.90 8.27
C ALA A 112 -5.89 -5.26 8.51
N PHE A 113 -5.61 -6.02 7.45
CA PHE A 113 -4.94 -7.31 7.55
C PHE A 113 -3.59 -7.20 8.26
N VAL A 114 -2.72 -6.29 7.79
CA VAL A 114 -1.38 -6.09 8.36
C VAL A 114 -1.47 -5.68 9.84
N ALA A 115 -2.35 -4.73 10.14
CA ALA A 115 -2.55 -4.24 11.50
C ALA A 115 -3.02 -5.36 12.44
N PHE A 116 -4.04 -6.12 12.03
CA PHE A 116 -4.63 -7.17 12.85
C PHE A 116 -3.71 -8.38 13.00
N TYR A 117 -2.99 -8.73 11.93
CA TYR A 117 -1.97 -9.77 11.98
C TYR A 117 -0.89 -9.45 13.03
N LYS A 118 -0.53 -8.17 13.17
CA LYS A 118 0.49 -7.70 14.13
C LYS A 118 -0.07 -7.28 15.50
N GLY A 119 -1.40 -7.19 15.64
CA GLY A 119 -2.04 -6.63 16.84
C GLY A 119 -1.87 -5.12 16.99
N ILE A 120 -1.47 -4.42 15.92
CA ILE A 120 -1.28 -2.96 15.93
C ILE A 120 -2.66 -2.31 15.79
N ASP A 121 -3.01 -1.42 16.72
CA ASP A 121 -4.22 -0.61 16.58
C ASP A 121 -4.02 0.44 15.48
N ILE A 122 -4.99 0.53 14.58
CA ILE A 122 -5.01 1.51 13.49
C ILE A 122 -6.32 2.27 13.46
N ASP A 123 -6.24 3.51 13.01
CA ASP A 123 -7.43 4.30 12.67
C ASP A 123 -7.98 3.81 11.33
N LEU A 124 -9.08 3.07 11.38
CA LEU A 124 -9.86 2.67 10.22
C LEU A 124 -10.79 3.83 9.85
N THR A 125 -10.22 4.88 9.27
CA THR A 125 -10.99 6.04 8.81
C THR A 125 -12.00 5.68 7.72
N GLU A 126 -11.75 4.59 7.00
CA GLU A 126 -12.61 4.01 5.98
C GLU A 126 -13.00 2.60 6.42
N GLU A 127 -14.28 2.26 6.28
CA GLU A 127 -14.78 0.93 6.59
C GLU A 127 -14.21 -0.08 5.58
N ALA A 128 -13.36 -0.99 6.06
CA ALA A 128 -12.66 -1.95 5.22
C ALA A 128 -13.11 -3.37 5.55
N TYR A 129 -13.52 -4.12 4.53
CA TYR A 129 -13.93 -5.50 4.68
C TYR A 129 -12.78 -6.45 4.38
N LEU A 130 -12.72 -7.56 5.11
CA LEU A 130 -11.73 -8.62 4.90
C LEU A 130 -12.39 -9.87 4.29
N PRO A 131 -11.73 -10.55 3.33
CA PRO A 131 -12.08 -11.92 2.98
C PRO A 131 -12.10 -12.82 4.21
N LYS A 132 -13.02 -13.80 4.27
CA LYS A 132 -13.01 -14.81 5.34
C LYS A 132 -11.66 -15.52 5.45
N GLN A 133 -11.02 -15.81 4.32
CA GLN A 133 -9.68 -16.41 4.25
C GLN A 133 -8.63 -15.54 4.96
N ALA A 134 -8.69 -14.22 4.79
CA ALA A 134 -7.83 -13.29 5.50
C ALA A 134 -8.05 -13.34 7.02
N VAL A 135 -9.31 -13.41 7.46
CA VAL A 135 -9.66 -13.53 8.89
C VAL A 135 -9.12 -14.84 9.48
N GLU A 136 -9.28 -15.96 8.78
CA GLU A 136 -8.77 -17.26 9.23
C GLU A 136 -7.25 -17.25 9.42
N ILE A 137 -6.51 -16.66 8.48
CA ILE A 137 -5.05 -16.53 8.57
C ILE A 137 -4.64 -15.62 9.73
N ILE A 138 -5.33 -14.49 9.94
CA ILE A 138 -5.07 -13.61 11.08
C ILE A 138 -5.28 -14.35 12.40
N LEU A 139 -6.37 -15.12 12.53
CA LEU A 139 -6.68 -15.86 13.75
C LEU A 139 -5.70 -17.02 14.01
N LYS A 140 -5.17 -17.62 12.95
CA LYS A 140 -4.24 -18.77 13.03
C LYS A 140 -2.79 -18.36 13.27
N ASN A 141 -2.30 -17.35 12.52
CA ASN A 141 -0.89 -17.00 12.45
C ASN A 141 -0.58 -15.61 13.04
N GLY A 142 -1.59 -14.76 13.19
CA GLY A 142 -1.46 -13.40 13.71
C GLY A 142 -1.61 -13.30 15.23
N LYS A 143 -1.65 -12.06 15.72
CA LYS A 143 -1.87 -11.72 17.14
C LYS A 143 -2.91 -10.60 17.29
N PRO A 144 -4.13 -10.77 16.76
CA PRO A 144 -5.14 -9.71 16.80
C PRO A 144 -5.57 -9.42 18.23
N THR A 145 -5.89 -8.15 18.49
CA THR A 145 -6.50 -7.74 19.77
C THR A 145 -7.96 -8.20 19.83
N LYS A 146 -8.53 -8.26 21.04
CA LYS A 146 -9.95 -8.62 21.21
C LYS A 146 -10.90 -7.73 20.40
N LYS A 147 -10.57 -6.44 20.29
CA LYS A 147 -11.35 -5.47 19.49
C LYS A 147 -11.30 -5.80 18.00
N GLN A 148 -10.12 -6.17 17.50
CA GLN A 148 -9.93 -6.55 16.09
C GLN A 148 -10.66 -7.85 15.76
N ILE A 149 -10.66 -8.83 16.67
CA ILE A 149 -11.45 -10.06 16.51
C ILE A 149 -12.95 -9.73 16.39
N GLU A 150 -13.46 -8.83 17.22
CA GLU A 150 -14.86 -8.42 17.15
C GLU A 150 -15.18 -7.66 15.84
N TYR A 151 -14.26 -6.78 15.40
CA TYR A 151 -14.39 -6.09 14.12
C TYR A 151 -14.50 -7.08 12.94
N MET A 152 -13.65 -8.12 12.90
CA MET A 152 -13.66 -9.12 11.84
C MET A 152 -14.94 -9.96 11.79
N LYS A 153 -15.67 -10.13 12.90
CA LYS A 153 -16.95 -10.86 12.90
C LYS A 153 -18.04 -10.14 12.10
N THR A 154 -18.00 -8.81 12.09
CA THR A 154 -19.01 -7.98 11.41
C THR A 154 -18.52 -7.47 10.05
N HIS A 155 -17.20 -7.34 9.86
CA HIS A 155 -16.58 -6.80 8.64
C HIS A 155 -15.79 -7.86 7.87
N SER A 156 -16.40 -9.04 7.72
CA SER A 156 -15.88 -10.11 6.86
C SER A 156 -16.87 -10.52 5.79
N VAL A 157 -16.33 -10.98 4.66
CA VAL A 157 -17.11 -11.34 3.47
C VAL A 157 -16.62 -12.67 2.93
N GLU A 158 -17.56 -13.54 2.62
CA GLU A 158 -17.27 -14.73 1.85
C GLU A 158 -17.07 -14.33 0.40
N VAL A 159 -15.89 -14.66 -0.12
CA VAL A 159 -15.51 -14.36 -1.49
C VAL A 159 -15.16 -15.68 -2.16
N GLU A 160 -15.85 -15.96 -3.26
CA GLU A 160 -15.49 -17.02 -4.19
C GLU A 160 -14.73 -16.38 -5.35
N LYS A 161 -13.66 -17.02 -5.78
CA LYS A 161 -12.82 -16.57 -6.91
C LYS A 161 -12.94 -17.55 -8.06
#